data_AF-A0A8H4R6E5-F1
#
_entry.id   AF-A0A8H4R6E5-F1
#
_cell.length_a   1.000
_cell.length_b   1.000
_cell.length_c   1.000
_cell.angle_alpha   90.00
_cell.angle_beta   90.00
_cell.angle_gamma   90.00
#
_symmetry.space_group_name_H-M   'P 1'
#
loop_
_entity.id
_entity.type
_entity.pdbx_description
1 polymer ?
#
loop_
_entity_poly.entity_id
_entity_poly.type
_entity_poly.pdbx_seq_one_letter_code
_entity_poly.pdbx_strand_id
1 'polypeptide(L)'
;MAVIVTLPEGFEYVGGGLLSTAFLILGQSFLVSKYRKRAGIPYPQLYAEKSEAEASKDAYLFNCAQRAHQNTLENINTVYLNDIERDTLSHLCRDVVRFVDFVSHFLYSWICSRRPKEARDPSLYAWDDQYPR
;
A
#
# COMPACT_ATOMS: atom_id res chain seq x y z
N MET A 1 -30.98 18.12 29.21
CA MET A 1 -29.61 18.65 29.40
C MET A 1 -28.86 18.44 28.11
N ALA A 2 -28.27 19.50 27.54
CA ALA A 2 -27.48 19.40 26.31
C ALA A 2 -26.00 19.28 26.68
N VAL A 3 -25.32 18.28 26.14
CA VAL A 3 -23.86 18.14 26.25
C VAL A 3 -23.26 18.79 25.02
N ILE A 4 -22.45 19.83 25.24
CA ILE A 4 -21.68 20.50 24.19
C ILE A 4 -20.28 19.88 24.15
N VAL A 5 -19.98 19.20 23.05
CA VAL A 5 -18.65 18.63 22.78
C VAL A 5 -17.84 19.65 22.01
N THR A 6 -16.81 20.21 22.63
CA THR A 6 -15.86 21.12 21.97
C THR A 6 -14.72 20.31 21.36
N LEU A 7 -14.61 20.31 20.04
CA LEU A 7 -13.50 19.65 19.33
C LEU A 7 -12.24 20.54 19.42
N PRO A 8 -11.06 19.95 19.68
CA PRO A 8 -9.80 20.70 19.69
C PRO A 8 -9.44 21.21 18.29
N GLU A 9 -8.76 22.36 18.23
CA GLU A 9 -8.23 22.91 16.98
C GLU A 9 -7.25 21.89 16.35
N GLY A 10 -7.49 21.53 15.09
CA GLY A 10 -6.68 20.56 14.35
C GLY A 10 -7.29 19.16 14.18
N PHE A 11 -8.46 18.88 14.78
CA PHE A 11 -9.16 17.60 14.58
C PHE A 11 -9.51 17.31 13.10
N GLU A 12 -9.68 18.36 12.29
CA GLU A 12 -9.89 18.26 10.84
C GLU A 12 -8.74 17.57 10.09
N TYR A 13 -7.50 17.69 10.58
CA TYR A 13 -6.34 17.05 9.97
C TYR A 13 -6.28 15.53 10.22
N VAL A 14 -6.93 15.06 11.29
CA VAL A 14 -7.13 13.63 11.55
C VAL A 14 -8.06 13.05 10.49
N GLY A 15 -9.17 13.73 10.21
CA GLY A 15 -10.10 13.36 9.14
C GLY A 15 -9.44 13.34 7.77
N GLY A 16 -8.68 14.38 7.44
CA GLY A 16 -7.90 14.46 6.19
C GLY A 16 -6.89 13.32 6.04
N GLY A 17 -6.23 12.95 7.14
CA GLY A 17 -5.32 11.82 7.22
C GLY A 17 -5.95 10.49 6.89
N LEU A 18 -7.01 10.15 7.62
CA LEU A 18 -7.75 8.91 7.43
C LEU A 18 -8.29 8.79 6.00
N LEU A 19 -8.86 9.89 5.47
CA LEU A 19 -9.36 9.94 4.09
C LEU A 19 -8.23 9.73 3.07
N SER A 20 -7.08 10.37 3.26
CA SER A 20 -5.94 10.23 2.33
C SER A 20 -5.44 8.78 2.24
N THR A 21 -5.33 8.10 3.39
CA THR A 21 -4.93 6.69 3.46
C THR A 21 -5.97 5.79 2.80
N ALA A 22 -7.27 6.08 2.97
CA ALA A 22 -8.34 5.34 2.31
C ALA A 22 -8.25 5.45 0.77
N PHE A 23 -8.03 6.65 0.22
CA PHE A 23 -7.85 6.84 -1.22
C PHE A 23 -6.60 6.11 -1.75
N LEU A 24 -5.51 6.09 -0.98
CA LEU A 24 -4.30 5.36 -1.34
C LEU A 24 -4.55 3.85 -1.43
N ILE A 25 -5.22 3.27 -0.44
CA ILE A 25 -5.56 1.83 -0.40
C ILE A 25 -6.49 1.45 -1.55
N LEU A 26 -7.49 2.29 -1.85
CA LEU A 26 -8.37 2.11 -3.01
C LEU A 26 -7.56 2.13 -4.31
N GLY A 27 -6.68 3.11 -4.49
CA GLY A 27 -5.82 3.22 -5.66
C GLY A 27 -4.94 1.98 -5.86
N GLN A 28 -4.31 1.49 -4.79
CA GLN A 28 -3.52 0.25 -4.82
C GLN A 28 -4.39 -0.97 -5.17
N SER A 29 -5.59 -1.09 -4.61
CA SER A 29 -6.54 -2.17 -4.90
C SER A 29 -6.93 -2.19 -6.39
N PHE A 30 -7.15 -1.02 -7.00
CA PHE A 30 -7.41 -0.90 -8.42
C PHE A 30 -6.22 -1.33 -9.27
N LEU A 31 -5.00 -0.98 -8.87
CA LEU A 31 -3.78 -1.39 -9.59
C LEU A 31 -3.59 -2.90 -9.53
N VAL A 32 -3.73 -3.52 -8.35
CA VAL A 32 -3.68 -4.98 -8.17
C VAL A 32 -4.70 -5.65 -9.10
N SER A 33 -5.94 -5.17 -9.09
CA SER A 33 -7.01 -5.72 -9.93
C SER A 33 -6.73 -5.58 -11.43
N LYS A 34 -6.19 -4.42 -11.85
CA LYS A 34 -5.79 -4.15 -13.23
C LYS A 34 -4.67 -5.10 -13.69
N TYR A 35 -3.61 -5.25 -12.91
CA TYR A 35 -2.50 -6.14 -13.25
C TYR A 35 -2.89 -7.61 -13.18
N ARG A 36 -3.75 -7.99 -12.23
CA ARG A 36 -4.33 -9.34 -12.17
C ARG A 36 -5.04 -9.70 -13.46
N LYS A 37 -5.94 -8.82 -13.93
CA LYS A 37 -6.72 -9.04 -15.15
C LYS A 37 -5.81 -9.16 -16.38
N ARG A 38 -4.72 -8.39 -16.42
CA ARG A 38 -3.71 -8.45 -17.49
C ARG A 38 -2.85 -9.71 -17.45
N ALA A 39 -2.51 -10.17 -16.25
CA ALA A 39 -1.72 -11.37 -16.04
C ALA A 39 -2.55 -12.66 -16.22
N GLY A 40 -3.89 -12.57 -16.22
CA GLY A 40 -4.78 -13.71 -16.41
C GLY A 40 -4.87 -14.65 -15.20
N ILE A 41 -4.52 -14.16 -14.00
CA ILE A 41 -4.42 -15.01 -12.81
C ILE A 41 -5.81 -15.26 -12.19
N PRO A 42 -6.26 -16.52 -12.13
CA PRO A 42 -7.59 -16.87 -11.62
C PRO A 42 -7.68 -16.64 -10.10
N TYR A 43 -8.89 -16.43 -9.60
CA TYR A 43 -9.17 -16.59 -8.16
C TYR A 43 -9.17 -18.10 -7.85
N PRO A 44 -8.70 -18.56 -6.68
CA PRO A 44 -8.35 -17.83 -5.45
C PRO A 44 -6.85 -17.49 -5.27
N GLN A 45 -6.03 -17.59 -6.31
CA GLN A 45 -4.58 -17.38 -6.21
C GLN A 45 -4.24 -15.92 -5.79
N LEU A 46 -3.42 -15.77 -4.75
CA LEU A 46 -3.05 -14.47 -4.16
C LEU A 46 -1.84 -13.82 -4.84
N TYR A 47 -0.87 -14.63 -5.26
CA TYR A 47 0.36 -14.24 -5.95
C TYR A 47 0.57 -15.15 -7.18
N ALA A 48 1.13 -14.59 -8.26
CA ALA A 48 1.63 -15.36 -9.40
C ALA A 48 2.77 -16.28 -8.96
N GLU A 49 2.81 -17.51 -9.48
CA GLU A 49 3.96 -18.39 -9.25
C GLU A 49 5.25 -17.81 -9.84
N LYS A 50 6.40 -18.26 -9.31
CA LYS A 50 7.74 -17.98 -9.90
C LYS A 50 7.75 -18.22 -11.41
N SER A 51 7.21 -19.35 -11.87
CA SER A 51 7.14 -19.74 -13.29
C SER A 51 6.33 -18.74 -14.15
N GLU A 52 5.17 -18.31 -13.66
CA GLU A 52 4.25 -17.38 -14.32
C GLU A 52 4.81 -15.95 -14.37
N ALA A 53 5.46 -15.51 -13.29
CA ALA A 53 6.10 -14.22 -13.18
C ALA A 53 7.40 -14.12 -14.00
N GLU A 54 8.12 -15.21 -14.19
CA GLU A 54 9.28 -15.27 -15.09
C GLU A 54 8.86 -15.20 -16.56
N ALA A 55 7.82 -15.94 -16.92
CA ALA A 55 7.22 -15.94 -18.25
C ALA A 55 6.65 -14.56 -18.61
N SER A 56 5.80 -13.99 -17.75
CA SER A 56 5.05 -12.76 -18.04
C SER A 56 5.50 -11.56 -17.21
N LYS A 57 5.78 -10.44 -17.89
CA LYS A 57 6.05 -9.16 -17.21
C LYS A 57 4.83 -8.67 -16.41
N ASP A 58 3.62 -8.96 -16.89
CA ASP A 58 2.40 -8.49 -16.23
C ASP A 58 2.11 -9.27 -14.93
N ALA A 59 2.46 -10.56 -14.87
CA ALA A 59 2.38 -11.37 -13.65
C ALA A 59 3.38 -10.89 -12.58
N TYR A 60 4.58 -10.48 -13.00
CA TYR A 60 5.54 -9.84 -12.10
C TYR A 60 5.02 -8.51 -11.53
N LEU A 61 4.43 -7.66 -12.38
CA LEU A 61 3.84 -6.39 -11.96
C LEU A 61 2.67 -6.59 -11.00
N PHE A 62 1.88 -7.65 -11.21
CA PHE A 62 0.84 -8.05 -10.26
C PHE A 62 1.43 -8.37 -8.87
N ASN A 63 2.46 -9.20 -8.78
CA ASN A 63 3.10 -9.53 -7.50
C ASN A 63 3.65 -8.29 -6.79
N CYS A 64 4.24 -7.36 -7.56
CA CYS A 64 4.76 -6.14 -6.97
C CYS A 64 3.68 -5.19 -6.47
N ALA A 65 2.62 -4.98 -7.27
CA ALA A 65 1.46 -4.22 -6.83
C ALA A 65 0.84 -4.84 -5.56
N GLN A 66 0.78 -6.17 -5.51
CA GLN A 66 0.24 -6.91 -4.37
C GLN A 66 1.12 -6.75 -3.12
N ARG A 67 2.45 -6.78 -3.24
CA ARG A 67 3.36 -6.51 -2.10
C ARG A 67 3.25 -5.07 -1.61
N ALA A 68 3.22 -4.09 -2.51
CA ALA A 68 3.07 -2.70 -2.13
C ALA A 68 1.74 -2.48 -1.36
N HIS A 69 0.66 -3.12 -1.82
CA HIS A 69 -0.63 -3.08 -1.16
C HIS A 69 -0.61 -3.75 0.23
N GLN A 70 -0.04 -4.95 0.34
CA GLN A 70 0.06 -5.67 1.62
C GLN A 70 0.93 -4.92 2.64
N ASN A 71 2.08 -4.37 2.24
CA ASN A 71 2.92 -3.56 3.14
C ASN A 71 2.16 -2.34 3.70
N THR A 72 1.29 -1.73 2.88
CA THR A 72 0.44 -0.63 3.34
C THR A 72 -0.61 -1.13 4.34
N LEU A 73 -1.23 -2.29 4.09
CA LEU A 73 -2.21 -2.89 4.99
C LEU A 73 -1.61 -3.36 6.32
N GLU A 74 -0.36 -3.84 6.33
CA GLU A 74 0.35 -4.22 7.56
C GLU A 74 0.65 -2.99 8.44
N ASN A 75 0.96 -1.85 7.82
CA ASN A 75 1.32 -0.63 8.53
C ASN A 75 0.13 0.31 8.82
N ILE A 76 -1.05 0.06 8.25
CA ILE A 76 -2.23 0.93 8.38
C ILE A 76 -2.62 1.17 9.84
N ASN A 77 -2.55 0.12 10.67
CA ASN A 77 -2.91 0.20 12.09
C ASN A 77 -1.97 1.13 12.84
N THR A 78 -0.67 1.03 12.55
CA THR A 78 0.34 1.93 13.13
C THR A 78 0.08 3.37 12.71
N VAL A 79 -0.25 3.62 11.44
CA VAL A 79 -0.59 4.97 10.95
C VAL A 79 -1.81 5.53 11.67
N TYR A 80 -2.89 4.74 11.80
CA TYR A 80 -4.12 5.19 12.45
C TYR A 80 -3.98 5.43 13.95
N LEU A 81 -3.22 4.58 14.66
CA LEU A 81 -2.96 4.78 16.08
C LEU A 81 -2.13 6.06 16.32
N ASN A 82 -1.11 6.29 15.50
CA ASN A 82 -0.31 7.51 15.59
C ASN A 82 -1.14 8.78 15.26
N ASP A 83 -2.12 8.66 14.36
CA ASP A 83 -3.02 9.76 14.01
C ASP A 83 -3.98 10.13 15.15
N ILE A 84 -4.39 9.16 15.97
CA ILE A 84 -5.32 9.37 17.10
C ILE A 84 -4.58 9.88 18.34
N GLU A 85 -3.36 9.39 18.61
CA GLU A 85 -2.64 9.72 19.86
C GLU A 85 -2.00 11.12 19.88
N ARG A 86 -1.78 11.77 18.73
CA ARG A 86 -0.83 12.91 18.65
C ARG A 86 -1.46 14.23 18.20
N ASP A 87 -2.34 14.77 19.03
CA ASP A 87 -2.96 16.10 18.84
C ASP A 87 -2.05 17.29 19.27
N THR A 88 -0.79 17.07 19.70
CA THR A 88 -0.01 18.13 20.40
C THR A 88 1.44 18.36 19.96
N LEU A 89 1.83 18.04 18.71
CA LEU A 89 3.10 18.56 18.17
C LEU A 89 3.03 18.85 16.64
N SER A 90 3.38 20.10 16.31
CA SER A 90 3.74 20.69 15.01
C SER A 90 3.08 20.16 13.72
N HIS A 91 2.17 20.96 13.16
CA HIS A 91 1.50 20.75 11.87
C HIS A 91 2.47 20.56 10.69
N LEU A 92 3.66 21.19 10.71
CA LEU A 92 4.69 21.05 9.66
C LEU A 92 5.37 19.67 9.59
N CYS A 93 5.39 18.89 10.68
CA CYS A 93 6.00 17.55 10.65
C CYS A 93 5.06 16.50 10.04
N ARG A 94 3.75 16.82 9.95
CA ARG A 94 2.65 15.91 9.62
C ARG A 94 2.44 15.74 8.10
N ASP A 95 2.53 16.84 7.35
CA ASP A 95 2.44 16.80 5.87
C ASP A 95 3.65 16.11 5.23
N VAL A 96 4.83 16.24 5.85
CA VAL A 96 6.07 15.62 5.33
C VAL A 96 6.01 14.10 5.45
N VAL A 97 5.54 13.55 6.57
CA VAL A 97 5.48 12.09 6.75
C VAL A 97 4.44 11.46 5.84
N ARG A 98 3.25 12.07 5.70
CA ARG A 98 2.21 11.58 4.79
C ARG A 98 2.57 11.76 3.31
N PHE A 99 3.25 12.85 2.96
CA PHE A 99 3.79 13.03 1.61
C PHE A 99 4.90 12.00 1.34
N VAL A 100 5.76 11.70 2.32
CA VAL A 100 6.83 10.69 2.18
C VAL A 100 6.25 9.28 2.03
N ASP A 101 5.21 8.90 2.77
CA ASP A 101 4.58 7.58 2.62
C ASP A 101 3.79 7.43 1.31
N PHE A 102 3.07 8.49 0.91
CA PHE A 102 2.40 8.55 -0.39
C PHE A 102 3.43 8.44 -1.53
N VAL A 103 4.50 9.24 -1.48
CA VAL A 103 5.57 9.25 -2.49
C VAL A 103 6.33 7.92 -2.49
N SER A 104 6.63 7.32 -1.34
CA SER A 104 7.42 6.10 -1.22
C SER A 104 6.69 4.87 -1.80
N HIS A 105 5.39 4.71 -1.53
CA HIS A 105 4.60 3.61 -2.10
C HIS A 105 4.23 3.84 -3.58
N PHE A 106 3.98 5.09 -4.00
CA PHE A 106 3.84 5.42 -5.43
C PHE A 106 5.15 5.19 -6.18
N LEU A 107 6.30 5.56 -5.59
CA LEU A 107 7.62 5.25 -6.13
C LEU A 107 7.85 3.75 -6.19
N TYR A 108 7.45 2.96 -5.20
CA TYR A 108 7.62 1.50 -5.24
C TYR A 108 6.86 0.87 -6.40
N SER A 109 5.58 1.26 -6.60
CA SER A 109 4.80 0.82 -7.76
C SER A 109 5.38 1.32 -9.09
N TRP A 110 5.94 2.54 -9.11
CA TRP A 110 6.55 3.13 -10.30
C TRP A 110 7.92 2.52 -10.64
N ILE A 111 8.76 2.26 -9.64
CA ILE A 111 10.05 1.59 -9.74
C ILE A 111 9.85 0.15 -10.23
N CYS A 112 8.91 -0.61 -9.66
CA CYS A 112 8.59 -1.93 -10.17
C CYS A 112 8.11 -1.94 -11.62
N SER A 113 7.39 -0.90 -12.06
CA SER A 113 6.96 -0.76 -13.46
C SER A 113 8.11 -0.55 -14.45
N ARG A 114 9.24 0.01 -13.97
CA ARG A 114 10.42 0.35 -14.78
C ARG A 114 11.60 -0.60 -14.63
N ARG A 115 11.63 -1.48 -13.61
CA ARG A 115 12.74 -2.41 -13.41
C ARG A 115 12.78 -3.47 -14.52
N PRO A 116 13.95 -3.72 -15.14
CA PRO A 116 14.12 -4.82 -16.10
C PRO A 116 13.97 -6.17 -15.39
N LYS A 117 13.57 -7.21 -16.14
CA LYS A 117 13.34 -8.58 -15.64
C LYS A 117 14.51 -9.16 -14.82
N GLU A 118 15.73 -8.67 -15.03
CA GLU A 118 16.99 -9.08 -14.40
C GLU A 118 17.18 -8.52 -12.97
N ALA A 119 16.68 -7.32 -12.68
CA ALA A 119 16.92 -6.62 -11.40
C ALA A 119 15.84 -6.90 -10.35
N ARG A 120 15.31 -8.13 -10.40
CA ARG A 120 14.10 -8.60 -9.72
C ARG A 120 14.39 -8.89 -8.25
N ASP A 121 13.60 -8.33 -7.34
CA ASP A 121 13.77 -8.59 -5.90
C ASP A 121 13.31 -10.03 -5.57
N PRO A 122 14.17 -10.89 -5.01
CA PRO A 122 13.79 -12.24 -4.58
C PRO A 122 12.63 -12.26 -3.57
N SER A 123 12.42 -11.18 -2.81
CA SER A 123 11.33 -11.07 -1.82
C SER A 123 9.94 -11.21 -2.44
N LEU A 124 9.79 -10.91 -3.74
CA LEU A 124 8.55 -11.07 -4.49
C LEU A 124 8.14 -12.54 -4.66
N TYR A 125 9.08 -13.46 -4.46
CA TYR A 125 8.88 -14.90 -4.55
C TYR A 125 9.01 -15.64 -3.21
N ALA A 126 9.32 -14.92 -2.13
CA ALA A 126 9.52 -15.51 -0.80
C ALA A 126 8.26 -16.17 -0.23
N TRP A 127 7.06 -15.86 -0.74
CA TRP A 127 5.82 -16.53 -0.33
C TRP A 127 5.77 -18.01 -0.76
N ASP A 128 6.39 -18.38 -1.89
CA ASP A 128 6.44 -19.78 -2.34
C ASP A 128 7.29 -20.65 -1.40
N ASP A 129 8.30 -20.05 -0.74
CA ASP A 129 9.18 -20.79 0.16
C ASP A 129 8.50 -21.08 1.52
N GLN A 130 7.47 -20.31 1.87
CA GLN A 130 6.77 -20.45 3.16
C GLN A 130 5.61 -21.47 3.11
N TYR A 131 5.10 -21.80 1.92
CA TYR A 131 4.04 -22.78 1.73
C TYR A 131 4.31 -23.62 0.47
N PRO A 132 5.21 -24.61 0.55
CA PRO A 132 5.36 -25.58 -0.54
C PRO A 132 4.04 -26.34 -0.72
N ARG A 133 3.55 -26.41 -1.96
CA ARG A 133 2.41 -27.27 -2.30
C ARG A 133 2.80 -28.73 -2.33
#